data_AF-S9TMM4-F1
#
_entry.id   AF-S9TMM4-F1
#
_cell.length_a   1.000
_cell.length_b   1.000
_cell.length_c   1.000
_cell.angle_alpha   90.00
_cell.angle_beta   90.00
_cell.angle_gamma   90.00
#
_symmetry.space_group_name_H-M   'P 1'
#
loop_
_entity.id
_entity.type
_entity.pdbx_description
1 polymer ?
#
loop_
_entity_poly.entity_id
_entity_poly.type
_entity_poly.pdbx_seq_one_letter_code
_entity_poly.pdbx_strand_id
1 'polypeptide(L)' 'MIAIDTPVIVATPDYSGPAVVRGKTTAANGRTALSYGVERPDGERMQVYPPEIVTSPSVVALRRPVAYQPEDLPPCA' A
#
# COMPACT_ATOMS: atom_id res chain seq x y z
N MET A 1 -2.01 -11.45 5.31
CA MET A 1 -3.29 -10.76 5.04
C MET A 1 -3.02 -9.27 5.10
N ILE A 2 -3.40 -8.49 4.08
CA ILE A 2 -3.11 -7.05 4.04
C ILE A 2 -4.14 -6.33 4.92
N ALA A 3 -3.68 -5.44 5.80
CA ALA A 3 -4.56 -4.67 6.67
C ALA A 3 -5.27 -3.54 5.92
N ILE A 4 -6.42 -3.11 6.42
CA ILE A 4 -7.08 -1.88 5.94
C ILE A 4 -6.17 -0.69 6.29
N ASP A 5 -6.23 0.36 5.47
CA ASP A 5 -5.37 1.55 5.52
C ASP A 5 -3.88 1.29 5.26
N THR A 6 -3.56 0.12 4.70
CA THR A 6 -2.20 -0.20 4.27
C THR A 6 -1.94 0.41 2.89
N PRO A 7 -0.89 1.22 2.71
CA PRO A 7 -0.45 1.64 1.39
C PRO A 7 0.21 0.47 0.67
N VAL A 8 -0.19 0.25 -0.58
CA VAL A 8 0.27 -0.84 -1.44
C VAL A 8 0.59 -0.31 -2.82
N ILE A 9 1.39 -1.05 -3.59
CA ILE A 9 1.51 -0.80 -5.03
C ILE A 9 0.60 -1.81 -5.74
N VAL A 10 -0.27 -1.31 -6.60
CA VAL A 10 -1.13 -2.12 -7.45
C VAL A 10 -0.51 -2.16 -8.83
N ALA A 11 -0.49 -3.34 -9.44
CA ALA A 11 -0.07 -3.55 -10.82
C ALA A 11 -1.15 -4.36 -11.54
N THR A 12 -2.11 -3.65 -12.10
CA THR A 12 -3.15 -4.19 -12.99
C THR A 12 -2.88 -3.70 -14.43
N PRO A 13 -3.50 -4.34 -15.45
CA PRO A 13 -3.38 -3.87 -16.82
C PRO A 13 -3.80 -2.41 -17.02
N ASP A 14 -4.81 -1.97 -16.26
CA ASP A 14 -5.41 -0.64 -16.35
C ASP A 14 -4.74 0.39 -15.41
N TYR A 15 -4.01 -0.06 -14.38
CA TYR A 15 -3.42 0.84 -13.39
C TYR A 15 -2.15 0.25 -12.75
N SER A 16 -1.07 1.02 -12.76
CA SER A 16 0.15 0.70 -12.02
C SER A 16 0.56 1.88 -11.15
N GLY A 17 0.51 1.72 -9.84
CA GLY A 17 0.81 2.82 -8.92
C GLY A 17 0.43 2.59 -7.47
N PRO A 18 0.65 3.61 -6.61
CA PRO A 18 0.34 3.53 -5.19
C PRO A 18 -1.16 3.64 -4.93
N ALA A 19 -1.69 2.73 -4.12
CA ALA A 19 -3.07 2.76 -3.67
C ALA A 19 -3.15 2.42 -2.17
N VAL A 20 -4.27 2.73 -1.53
CA VAL A 20 -4.50 2.42 -0.10
C VAL A 20 -5.62 1.41 0.00
N VAL A 21 -5.41 0.32 0.74
CA VAL A 21 -6.47 -0.67 0.98
C VAL A 21 -7.55 -0.05 1.86
N ARG A 22 -8.79 0.02 1.38
CA ARG A 22 -9.95 0.54 2.13
C ARG A 22 -10.95 -0.54 2.53
N GLY A 23 -10.89 -1.71 1.91
CA GLY A 23 -11.79 -2.80 2.22
C GLY A 23 -11.28 -4.15 1.75
N LYS A 24 -11.93 -5.21 2.27
CA LYS A 24 -11.71 -6.59 1.86
C LYS A 24 -13.07 -7.23 1.61
N THR A 25 -13.18 -7.94 0.50
CA THR A 25 -14.37 -8.70 0.14
C THR A 25 -13.95 -10.14 -0.07
N THR A 26 -14.66 -11.06 0.59
CA THR A 26 -14.45 -12.48 0.40
C THR A 26 -15.69 -13.02 -0.30
N ALA A 27 -15.56 -13.37 -1.58
CA ALA A 27 -16.64 -14.01 -2.32
C ALA A 27 -16.49 -15.53 -2.24
N ALA A 28 -17.57 -16.21 -1.83
CA ALA A 28 -17.64 -17.67 -1.73
C ALA A 28 -18.36 -18.26 -2.96
N ASN A 29 -17.77 -18.09 -4.15
CA ASN A 29 -18.31 -18.65 -5.39
C ASN A 29 -17.61 -19.99 -5.68
N GLY A 30 -17.78 -20.99 -4.81
CA GLY A 30 -17.19 -22.34 -4.95
C GLY A 30 -15.66 -22.45 -4.78
N ARG A 31 -14.94 -21.34 -4.96
CA ARG A 31 -13.56 -21.09 -4.52
C ARG A 31 -13.58 -19.78 -3.73
N THR A 32 -13.03 -19.77 -2.53
CA THR A 32 -12.89 -18.56 -1.72
C THR A 32 -11.98 -17.57 -2.45
N ALA A 33 -12.56 -16.58 -3.13
CA ALA A 33 -11.83 -15.52 -3.80
C ALA A 33 -11.77 -14.31 -2.87
N LEU A 34 -10.55 -13.95 -2.45
CA LEU A 34 -10.29 -12.73 -1.70
C LEU A 34 -10.04 -11.60 -2.69
N SER A 35 -10.74 -10.49 -2.56
CA SER A 35 -10.45 -9.24 -3.25
C SER A 35 -10.34 -8.09 -2.25
N TYR A 36 -9.56 -7.08 -2.61
CA TYR A 36 -9.33 -5.87 -1.83
C TYR A 36 -9.92 -4.68 -2.57
N GLY A 37 -10.67 -3.86 -1.86
CA GLY A 37 -11.02 -2.52 -2.33
C GLY A 37 -9.85 -1.61 -2.02
N VAL A 38 -9.23 -1.05 -3.05
CA VAL A 38 -8.14 -0.08 -2.95
C VAL A 38 -8.61 1.28 -3.46
N GLU A 39 -8.08 2.33 -2.86
CA GLU A 39 -8.33 3.72 -3.24
C GLU A 39 -7.05 4.30 -3.85
N ARG A 40 -7.17 4.78 -5.08
CA ARG A 40 -6.10 5.42 -5.82
C ARG A 40 -5.87 6.87 -5.33
N PRO A 41 -4.74 7.51 -5.68
CA PRO A 41 -4.42 8.87 -5.24
C PRO A 41 -5.37 9.94 -5.80
N ASP A 42 -6.03 9.65 -6.92
CA ASP A 42 -7.09 10.46 -7.53
C ASP A 42 -8.45 10.33 -6.79
N GLY A 43 -8.53 9.48 -5.77
CA GLY A 43 -9.74 9.19 -5.01
C GLY A 43 -10.64 8.12 -5.64
N GLU A 44 -10.25 7.54 -6.78
CA GLU A 44 -11.04 6.49 -7.40
C GLU A 44 -10.85 5.15 -6.67
N ARG A 45 -11.94 4.40 -6.51
CA ARG A 45 -11.92 3.09 -5.85
C ARG A 45 -11.92 1.97 -6.88
N MET A 46 -10.97 1.05 -6.73
CA MET A 46 -10.81 -0.11 -7.59
C MET A 46 -10.83 -1.38 -6.74
N GLN A 47 -11.34 -2.47 -7.30
CA GLN A 47 -11.23 -3.79 -6.69
C GLN A 47 -10.08 -4.56 -7.34
N VAL A 48 -9.19 -5.11 -6.51
CA VAL A 48 -7.98 -5.82 -6.94
C VAL A 48 -7.84 -7.14 -6.20
N TYR A 49 -7.23 -8.12 -6.84
CA TYR A 49 -6.95 -9.43 -6.28
C TYR A 49 -5.54 -9.47 -5.66
N PRO A 50 -5.29 -10.37 -4.69
CA PRO A 50 -3.98 -10.54 -4.07
C PRO A 50 -2.78 -10.59 -5.03
N PRO A 51 -2.81 -11.31 -6.18
CA PRO A 51 -1.67 -11.36 -7.10
C PRO A 51 -1.38 -10.02 -7.80
N GLU A 52 -2.34 -9.10 -7.85
CA GLU A 52 -2.20 -7.77 -8.46
C GLU A 52 -1.58 -6.75 -7.48
N ILE A 53 -1.46 -7.12 -6.20
CA ILE A 53 -0.89 -6.26 -5.17
C ILE A 53 0.58 -6.59 -4.99
N VAL A 54 1.43 -5.68 -5.44
CA VAL A 54 2.85 -5.68 -5.14
C VAL A 54 3.02 -4.96 -3.80
N THR A 55 2.95 -5.71 -2.71
CA THR A 55 3.23 -5.18 -1.37
C THR A 55 4.69 -4.78 -1.32
N SER A 56 4.99 -3.50 -1.54
CA SER A 56 6.35 -2.99 -1.43
C SER A 56 6.62 -2.66 0.05
N PRO A 57 7.48 -3.41 0.77
CA PRO A 57 7.84 -3.10 2.15
C PRO A 57 8.44 -1.69 2.32
N SER A 58 8.87 -1.07 1.22
CA SER A 58 9.48 0.26 1.18
C SER A 58 8.52 1.43 1.41
N VAL A 59 7.20 1.28 1.21
CA VAL A 59 6.25 2.41 1.42
C VAL A 59 6.03 2.68 2.91
N VAL A 60 6.23 1.67 3.77
CA VAL A 60 6.20 1.85 5.24
C VAL A 60 7.43 2.66 5.72
N ALA A 61 8.56 2.57 5.02
CA ALA A 61 9.78 3.29 5.39
C ALA A 61 9.70 4.81 5.10
N LEU A 62 8.92 5.24 4.12
CA LEU A 62 8.71 6.68 3.80
C LEU A 62 7.81 7.41 4.81
N ARG A 63 7.13 6.69 5.72
CA ARG A 63 6.30 7.28 6.79
C ARG A 63 7.05 7.55 8.08
N ARG A 64 8.33 7.19 8.18
CA ARG A 64 9.19 7.79 9.20
C ARG A 64 9.75 9.08 8.59
N PRO A 65 9.34 10.29 9.03
CA PRO A 65 10.26 11.39 8.94
C PRO A 65 11.49 10.95 9.73
N VAL A 66 12.58 10.63 9.04
CA VAL A 66 13.90 10.68 9.67
C VAL A 66 14.08 12.16 9.95
N ALA A 67 13.56 12.61 11.09
CA ALA A 67 13.90 13.89 11.64
C ALA A 67 15.39 13.79 11.96
N TYR A 68 16.23 14.26 11.04
CA TYR A 68 17.62 14.54 11.33
C TYR A 68 17.60 15.61 12.43
N GLN A 69 17.79 15.20 13.68
CA GLN A 69 18.09 16.17 14.73
C GLN A 69 19.48 16.73 14.41
N PRO A 70 19.66 18.06 14.33
CA PRO A 70 20.96 18.68 14.04
C PRO A 70 22.04 18.43 15.11
N GLU A 71 21.72 17.69 16.17
CA GLU A 71 22.61 17.34 17.28
C GLU A 71 23.54 16.15 16.97
N ASP A 72 23.31 15.41 15.88
CA ASP A 72 24.13 14.26 15.45
C ASP A 72 25.34 14.62 14.57
N LEU A 73 25.56 15.93 14.31
CA LEU A 73 26.78 16.36 13.63
C LEU A 73 27.92 16.46 14.66
N PRO A 74 29.03 15.70 14.52
CA PRO A 74 30.20 15.94 15.35
C PRO A 74 30.66 17.39 15.15
N PRO A 75 31.12 18.10 16.21
CA PRO A 75 31.66 19.43 16.04
C PRO A 75 32.80 19.36 15.03
N CYS A 76 32.74 20.21 13.99
CA CYS A 76 33.81 20.33 13.01
C CYS A 76 35.14 20.50 13.76
N ALA A 77 36.01 19.50 13.64
CA ALA A 77 37.39 19.54 14.12
C ALA A 77 38.26 20.37 13.17
#